data_AF-C7FPA3-F1
#
_entry.id   AF-C7FPA3-F1
#
_cell.length_a   1.000
_cell.length_b   1.000
_cell.length_c   1.000
_cell.angle_alpha   90.00
_cell.angle_beta   90.00
_cell.angle_gamma   90.00
#
_symmetry.space_group_name_H-M   'P 1'
#
loop_
_entity.id
_entity.type
_entity.pdbx_description
1 polymer ?
#
loop_
_entity_poly.entity_id
_entity_poly.type
_entity_poly.pdbx_seq_one_letter_code
_entity_poly.pdbx_strand_id
1 'polypeptide(L)'
;MPAVLGRLSEAKAPQAPTRSTPGLLTAAAVLSAWALAMFLGLRGEHPGAGHIIADGLWIALTTFLSTGVFITAHDAMHGLIAPGNAALNRAIGWFATWSYAGLNYAALERAHHEHHAKPASGDDPDFHRGDPGFVAWYISFMRQYLSWAQFAWLCLLLAVMIGVLEMSVARVALFWATPLILSTFQLFIVGTWLPHRPGAYLGDGPLRARSVDLPPWLSFLACYHFGYHFEHHARPDLPWWRLWRVRGYRGLNAS
;
A
#
# COMPACT_ATOMS: atom_id res chain seq x y z
N MET A 1 -4.68 -26.19 -18.02
CA MET A 1 -4.37 -25.56 -16.72
C MET A 1 -2.87 -25.63 -16.50
N PRO A 2 -2.10 -24.60 -16.88
CA PRO A 2 -0.67 -24.80 -17.04
C PRO A 2 0.00 -24.91 -15.66
N ALA A 3 0.89 -25.90 -15.55
CA ALA A 3 1.68 -26.46 -14.45
C ALA A 3 2.11 -25.57 -13.26
N VAL A 4 1.95 -24.26 -13.34
CA VAL A 4 2.25 -23.28 -12.28
C VAL A 4 1.29 -23.45 -11.07
N LEU A 5 0.01 -23.74 -11.32
CA LEU A 5 -0.96 -23.99 -10.24
C LEU A 5 -0.78 -25.36 -9.56
N GLY A 6 -0.25 -26.35 -10.30
CA GLY A 6 -0.09 -27.73 -9.82
C GLY A 6 1.04 -27.93 -8.82
N ARG A 7 2.03 -27.03 -8.77
CA ARG A 7 3.22 -27.15 -7.88
C ARG A 7 3.22 -26.21 -6.67
N LEU A 8 2.12 -25.47 -6.47
CA LEU A 8 1.81 -24.88 -5.16
C LEU A 8 1.39 -25.95 -4.12
N SER A 9 1.20 -27.21 -4.54
CA SER A 9 0.57 -28.26 -3.71
C SER A 9 1.52 -29.13 -2.89
N GLU A 10 2.84 -29.07 -3.08
CA GLU A 10 3.78 -30.04 -2.46
C GLU A 10 4.55 -29.51 -1.24
N ALA A 11 4.73 -28.19 -1.10
CA ALA A 11 5.05 -27.57 0.18
C ALA A 11 3.73 -27.18 0.86
N LYS A 12 3.63 -27.28 2.20
CA LYS A 12 2.41 -26.88 2.93
C LYS A 12 2.23 -25.37 2.79
N ALA A 13 1.59 -24.95 1.70
CA ALA A 13 1.39 -23.55 1.37
C ALA A 13 0.72 -22.86 2.56
N PRO A 14 1.16 -21.66 2.94
CA PRO A 14 0.57 -20.95 4.06
C PRO A 14 -0.93 -20.81 3.82
N GLN A 15 -1.71 -21.19 4.84
CA GLN A 15 -3.16 -21.12 4.79
C GLN A 15 -3.64 -19.68 5.03
N ALA A 16 -4.75 -19.34 4.39
CA ALA A 16 -5.48 -18.12 4.67
C ALA A 16 -5.76 -18.01 6.18
N PRO A 17 -5.66 -16.81 6.79
CA PRO A 17 -6.09 -16.61 8.15
C PRO A 17 -7.59 -16.93 8.28
N THR A 18 -7.96 -17.70 9.30
CA THR A 18 -9.38 -17.97 9.64
C THR A 18 -9.80 -17.23 10.91
N ARG A 19 -8.84 -16.67 11.65
CA ARG A 19 -9.07 -15.92 12.89
C ARG A 19 -8.79 -14.44 12.66
N SER A 20 -9.64 -13.58 13.22
CA SER A 20 -9.50 -12.12 13.12
C SER A 20 -8.39 -11.55 13.99
N THR A 21 -8.00 -12.23 15.08
CA THR A 21 -7.06 -11.67 16.07
C THR A 21 -5.75 -11.16 15.46
N PRO A 22 -5.02 -11.92 14.62
CA PRO A 22 -3.77 -11.41 14.05
C PRO A 22 -3.98 -10.20 13.13
N GLY A 23 -5.06 -10.18 12.35
CA GLY A 23 -5.38 -9.07 11.45
C GLY A 23 -5.74 -7.81 12.23
N LEU A 24 -6.62 -7.93 13.23
CA LEU A 24 -7.00 -6.82 14.10
C LEU A 24 -5.81 -6.24 14.87
N LEU A 25 -4.95 -7.09 15.44
CA LEU A 25 -3.74 -6.63 16.14
C LEU A 25 -2.78 -5.92 15.19
N THR A 26 -2.62 -6.43 13.96
CA THR A 26 -1.73 -5.80 12.96
C THR A 26 -2.28 -4.45 12.51
N ALA A 27 -3.57 -4.37 12.19
CA ALA A 27 -4.23 -3.12 11.81
C ALA A 27 -4.15 -2.08 12.94
N ALA A 28 -4.45 -2.48 14.18
CA ALA A 28 -4.35 -1.60 15.34
C ALA A 28 -2.91 -1.12 15.55
N ALA A 29 -1.92 -2.01 15.50
CA ALA A 29 -0.52 -1.66 15.68
C ALA A 29 -0.04 -0.63 14.64
N VAL A 30 -0.37 -0.85 13.35
CA VAL A 30 0.01 0.07 12.27
C VAL A 30 -0.69 1.42 12.41
N LEU A 31 -2.00 1.44 12.62
CA LEU A 31 -2.78 2.68 12.74
C LEU A 31 -2.36 3.48 13.97
N SER A 32 -2.15 2.84 15.12
CA SER A 32 -1.70 3.51 16.34
C SER A 32 -0.27 4.02 16.24
N ALA A 33 0.65 3.22 15.68
CA ALA A 33 2.03 3.66 15.46
C ALA A 33 2.10 4.85 14.49
N TRP A 34 1.33 4.80 13.39
CA TRP A 34 1.22 5.90 12.45
C TRP A 34 0.68 7.17 13.11
N ALA A 35 -0.45 7.07 13.83
CA ALA A 35 -1.07 8.22 14.47
C ALA A 35 -0.13 8.85 15.50
N LEU A 36 0.57 8.03 16.30
CA LEU A 36 1.57 8.51 17.25
C LEU A 36 2.76 9.18 16.56
N ALA A 37 3.32 8.55 15.52
CA ALA A 37 4.46 9.10 14.79
C ALA A 37 4.12 10.45 14.13
N MET A 38 2.97 10.51 13.46
CA MET A 38 2.41 11.72 12.85
C MET A 38 2.19 12.82 13.89
N PHE A 39 1.57 12.48 15.02
CA PHE A 39 1.32 13.42 16.12
C PHE A 39 2.62 14.01 16.67
N LEU A 40 3.58 13.16 17.05
CA LEU A 40 4.87 13.62 17.59
C LEU A 40 5.66 14.45 16.57
N GLY A 41 5.60 14.08 15.28
CA GLY A 41 6.19 14.86 14.19
C GLY A 41 5.59 16.25 14.08
N LEU A 42 4.26 16.37 13.99
CA LEU A 42 3.55 17.65 13.91
C LEU A 42 3.76 18.52 15.15
N ARG A 43 3.88 17.91 16.33
CA ARG A 43 4.20 18.59 17.59
C ARG A 43 5.66 19.05 17.66
N GLY A 44 6.56 18.45 16.89
CA GLY A 44 8.01 18.66 17.03
C GLY A 44 8.56 18.02 18.31
N GLU A 45 7.89 16.97 18.80
CA GLU A 45 8.21 16.28 20.06
C GLU A 45 8.82 14.89 19.80
N HIS A 46 9.16 14.58 18.56
CA HIS A 46 9.84 13.33 18.24
C HIS A 46 11.30 13.32 18.74
N PRO A 47 11.91 12.14 18.97
CA PRO A 47 13.30 12.06 19.40
C PRO A 47 14.25 12.78 18.45
N GLY A 48 15.05 13.71 18.99
CA GLY A 48 16.01 14.49 18.22
C GLY A 48 15.43 15.59 17.34
N ALA A 49 14.18 16.02 17.57
CA ALA A 49 13.54 17.08 16.79
C ALA A 49 14.42 18.33 16.63
N GLY A 50 14.53 18.80 15.39
CA GLY A 50 15.38 19.92 15.00
C GLY A 50 16.79 19.53 14.55
N HIS A 51 17.19 18.26 14.71
CA HIS A 51 18.40 17.72 14.09
C HIS A 51 18.08 17.09 12.75
N ILE A 52 18.75 17.54 11.68
CA ILE A 52 18.46 17.13 10.29
C ILE A 52 18.42 15.61 10.06
N ILE A 53 19.30 14.85 10.72
CA ILE A 53 19.32 13.38 10.62
C ILE A 53 18.11 12.77 11.32
N ALA A 54 17.78 13.24 12.52
CA ALA A 54 16.65 12.73 13.29
C ALA A 54 15.32 13.07 12.61
N ASP A 55 15.17 14.30 12.12
CA ASP A 55 14.01 14.75 11.36
C ASP A 55 13.85 13.90 10.08
N GLY A 56 14.93 13.68 9.33
CA GLY A 56 14.93 12.83 8.14
C GLY A 56 14.52 11.38 8.41
N LEU A 57 15.02 10.78 9.49
CA LEU A 57 14.63 9.43 9.92
C LEU A 57 13.16 9.37 10.36
N TRP A 58 12.67 10.42 11.02
CA TRP A 58 11.27 10.50 11.43
C TRP A 58 10.33 10.63 10.23
N ILE A 59 10.71 11.41 9.23
CA ILE A 59 10.00 11.50 7.95
C ILE A 59 9.95 10.14 7.26
N ALA A 60 11.08 9.42 7.20
CA ALA A 60 11.13 8.08 6.59
C ALA A 60 10.26 7.07 7.35
N LEU A 61 10.29 7.07 8.68
CA LEU A 61 9.42 6.24 9.52
C LEU A 61 7.93 6.57 9.29
N THR A 62 7.58 7.86 9.27
CA THR A 62 6.20 8.31 9.08
C THR A 62 5.70 8.01 7.67
N THR A 63 6.59 8.04 6.66
CA THR A 63 6.32 7.61 5.29
C THR A 63 6.00 6.12 5.26
N PHE A 64 6.87 5.30 5.86
CA PHE A 64 6.68 3.86 5.96
C PHE A 64 5.35 3.51 6.63
N LEU A 65 5.06 4.15 7.78
CA LEU A 65 3.81 3.93 8.50
C LEU A 65 2.59 4.41 7.71
N SER A 66 2.68 5.52 6.98
CA SER A 66 1.60 6.00 6.10
C SER A 66 1.30 4.98 5.00
N THR A 67 2.33 4.40 4.38
CA THR A 67 2.17 3.26 3.46
C THR A 67 1.49 2.08 4.15
N GLY A 68 1.85 1.78 5.40
CA GLY A 68 1.19 0.75 6.21
C GLY A 68 -0.30 0.99 6.44
N VAL A 69 -0.73 2.25 6.63
CA VAL A 69 -2.15 2.60 6.74
C VAL A 69 -2.88 2.24 5.44
N PHE A 70 -2.32 2.56 4.28
CA PHE A 70 -2.92 2.17 3.01
C PHE A 70 -2.92 0.65 2.80
N ILE A 71 -1.84 -0.05 3.17
CA ILE A 71 -1.77 -1.51 3.12
C ILE A 71 -2.81 -2.16 4.05
N THR A 72 -3.12 -1.52 5.19
CA THR A 72 -4.21 -1.96 6.06
C THR A 72 -5.55 -1.82 5.34
N ALA A 73 -5.82 -0.71 4.66
CA ALA A 73 -7.02 -0.57 3.84
C ALA A 73 -7.11 -1.62 2.73
N HIS A 74 -6.01 -1.87 2.03
CA HIS A 74 -5.90 -2.90 1.01
C HIS A 74 -6.25 -4.31 1.54
N ASP A 75 -5.66 -4.73 2.67
CA ASP A 75 -5.99 -6.03 3.27
C ASP A 75 -7.47 -6.10 3.71
N ALA A 76 -8.07 -4.96 4.07
CA ALA A 76 -9.50 -4.87 4.34
C ALA A 76 -10.36 -5.08 3.07
N MET A 77 -9.92 -4.61 1.90
CA MET A 77 -10.62 -4.82 0.61
C MET A 77 -10.71 -6.31 0.27
N HIS A 78 -9.72 -7.10 0.68
CA HIS A 78 -9.73 -8.56 0.56
C HIS A 78 -10.42 -9.29 1.72
N GLY A 79 -10.89 -8.58 2.74
CA GLY A 79 -11.53 -9.18 3.91
C GLY A 79 -10.55 -9.86 4.89
N LEU A 80 -9.25 -9.55 4.82
CA LEU A 80 -8.18 -10.28 5.50
C LEU A 80 -7.97 -9.86 6.96
N ILE A 81 -8.44 -8.68 7.36
CA ILE A 81 -8.29 -8.18 8.74
C ILE A 81 -9.19 -8.99 9.68
N ALA A 82 -10.45 -9.19 9.29
CA ALA A 82 -11.43 -9.96 10.05
C ALA A 82 -12.14 -10.97 9.14
N PRO A 83 -11.50 -12.12 8.83
CA PRO A 83 -12.07 -13.13 7.94
C PRO A 83 -13.49 -13.54 8.37
N GLY A 84 -14.43 -13.52 7.43
CA GLY A 84 -15.85 -13.81 7.69
C GLY A 84 -16.68 -12.65 8.22
N ASN A 85 -16.08 -11.48 8.48
CA ASN A 85 -16.80 -10.27 8.90
C ASN A 85 -16.54 -9.11 7.92
N ALA A 86 -17.32 -9.07 6.84
CA ALA A 86 -17.20 -8.05 5.80
C ALA A 86 -17.47 -6.63 6.33
N ALA A 87 -18.41 -6.46 7.27
CA ALA A 87 -18.74 -5.16 7.84
C ALA A 87 -17.55 -4.57 8.62
N LEU A 88 -16.88 -5.38 9.43
CA LEU A 88 -15.72 -4.95 10.19
C LEU A 88 -14.53 -4.60 9.29
N ASN A 89 -14.26 -5.40 8.25
CA ASN A 89 -13.23 -5.06 7.26
C ASN A 89 -13.55 -3.72 6.58
N ARG A 90 -14.80 -3.52 6.15
CA ARG A 90 -15.22 -2.27 5.50
C ARG A 90 -15.06 -1.05 6.42
N ALA A 91 -15.38 -1.19 7.71
CA ALA A 91 -15.22 -0.13 8.70
C ALA A 91 -13.74 0.22 8.93
N ILE A 92 -12.88 -0.79 9.09
CA ILE A 92 -11.43 -0.58 9.30
C ILE A 92 -10.79 -0.01 8.04
N GLY A 93 -11.13 -0.54 6.87
CA GLY A 93 -10.63 -0.07 5.59
C GLY A 93 -11.06 1.36 5.30
N TRP A 94 -12.33 1.70 5.56
CA TRP A 94 -12.83 3.08 5.47
C TRP A 94 -12.05 4.01 6.38
N PHE A 95 -11.89 3.63 7.65
CA PHE A 95 -11.13 4.43 8.62
C PHE A 95 -9.69 4.65 8.15
N ALA A 96 -9.00 3.60 7.71
CA ALA A 96 -7.63 3.69 7.21
C ALA A 96 -7.52 4.62 5.97
N THR A 97 -8.40 4.46 4.98
CA THR A 97 -8.41 5.34 3.78
C THR A 97 -8.75 6.78 4.09
N TRP A 98 -9.67 7.00 5.04
CA TRP A 98 -10.06 8.33 5.48
C TRP A 98 -8.93 9.01 6.24
N SER A 99 -8.26 8.29 7.15
CA SER A 99 -7.08 8.78 7.87
C SER A 99 -5.91 9.08 6.95
N TYR A 100 -5.70 8.29 5.90
CA TYR A 100 -4.60 8.47 4.95
C TYR A 100 -4.72 9.79 4.17
N ALA A 101 -5.85 10.03 3.49
CA ALA A 101 -6.05 11.27 2.72
C ALA A 101 -7.54 11.60 2.45
N GLY A 102 -8.46 11.12 3.29
CA GLY A 102 -9.90 11.25 3.03
C GLY A 102 -10.35 10.42 1.82
N LEU A 103 -9.65 9.32 1.50
CA LEU A 103 -9.90 8.56 0.28
C LEU A 103 -11.26 7.83 0.33
N ASN A 104 -11.85 7.61 -0.84
CA ASN A 104 -13.12 6.90 -0.96
C ASN A 104 -12.86 5.39 -0.99
N TYR A 105 -13.07 4.73 0.16
CA TYR A 105 -12.86 3.29 0.30
C TYR A 105 -13.61 2.45 -0.74
N ALA A 106 -14.89 2.74 -0.98
CA ALA A 106 -15.69 1.93 -1.90
C ALA A 106 -15.21 2.04 -3.36
N ALA A 107 -14.74 3.24 -3.75
CA ALA A 107 -14.14 3.44 -5.07
C ALA A 107 -12.81 2.70 -5.20
N LEU A 108 -11.96 2.75 -4.16
CA LEU A 108 -10.71 2.00 -4.10
C LEU A 108 -10.94 0.48 -4.13
N GLU A 109 -11.86 -0.03 -3.32
CA GLU A 109 -12.23 -1.46 -3.27
C GLU A 109 -12.69 -1.96 -4.64
N ARG A 110 -13.52 -1.18 -5.36
CA ARG A 110 -13.96 -1.53 -6.71
C ARG A 110 -12.79 -1.55 -7.69
N ALA A 111 -11.99 -0.48 -7.74
CA ALA A 111 -10.86 -0.37 -8.65
C ALA A 111 -9.82 -1.49 -8.41
N HIS A 112 -9.57 -1.83 -7.15
CA HIS A 112 -8.66 -2.90 -6.77
C HIS A 112 -9.16 -4.28 -7.26
N HIS A 113 -10.45 -4.56 -7.14
CA HIS A 113 -11.02 -5.80 -7.69
C HIS A 113 -11.00 -5.83 -9.23
N GLU A 114 -11.21 -4.69 -9.89
CA GLU A 114 -11.06 -4.56 -11.35
C GLU A 114 -9.61 -4.85 -11.79
N HIS A 115 -8.64 -4.34 -11.04
CA HIS A 115 -7.22 -4.62 -11.23
C HIS A 115 -6.90 -6.13 -11.14
N HIS A 116 -7.41 -6.83 -10.12
CA HIS A 116 -7.25 -8.28 -10.01
C HIS A 116 -7.96 -9.07 -11.11
N ALA A 117 -9.12 -8.60 -11.58
CA ALA A 117 -9.92 -9.31 -12.56
C ALA A 117 -9.30 -9.24 -13.97
N LYS A 118 -8.71 -8.10 -14.33
CA LYS A 118 -8.18 -7.85 -15.67
C LYS A 118 -6.81 -7.15 -15.65
N PRO A 119 -5.79 -7.70 -14.96
CA PRO A 119 -4.53 -7.00 -14.72
C PRO A 119 -3.80 -6.64 -16.02
N ALA A 120 -3.14 -5.49 -16.01
CA ALA A 120 -2.38 -4.92 -17.12
C ALA A 120 -3.16 -4.83 -18.45
N SER A 121 -4.49 -4.67 -18.40
CA SER A 121 -5.36 -4.54 -19.56
C SER A 121 -5.87 -3.12 -19.74
N GLY A 122 -6.55 -2.82 -20.85
CA GLY A 122 -7.15 -1.50 -21.08
C GLY A 122 -8.27 -1.13 -20.09
N ASP A 123 -8.77 -2.10 -19.33
CA ASP A 123 -9.81 -1.95 -18.29
C ASP A 123 -9.22 -1.92 -16.87
N ASP A 124 -7.90 -2.09 -16.71
CA ASP A 124 -7.24 -2.06 -15.41
C ASP A 124 -7.00 -0.59 -14.99
N PRO A 125 -7.60 -0.12 -13.88
CA PRO A 125 -7.47 1.27 -13.43
C PRO A 125 -6.04 1.64 -13.03
N ASP A 126 -5.21 0.66 -12.68
CA ASP A 126 -3.81 0.86 -12.30
C ASP A 126 -2.85 0.76 -13.49
N PHE A 127 -3.32 0.21 -14.61
CA PHE A 127 -2.50 0.06 -15.81
C PHE A 127 -2.66 1.24 -16.75
N HIS A 128 -1.54 1.85 -17.10
CA HIS A 128 -1.52 2.83 -18.16
C HIS A 128 -1.14 2.16 -19.48
N ARG A 129 -1.98 2.34 -20.51
CA ARG A 129 -1.93 1.63 -21.79
C ARG A 129 -0.56 1.73 -22.48
N GLY A 130 0.28 0.70 -22.35
CA GLY A 130 1.59 0.63 -23.03
C GLY A 130 2.70 1.30 -22.22
N ASP A 131 3.46 2.23 -22.84
CA ASP A 131 4.54 2.97 -22.18
C ASP A 131 4.29 4.48 -22.15
N PRO A 132 3.57 4.99 -21.15
CA PRO A 132 3.77 6.35 -20.69
C PRO A 132 5.07 6.43 -19.87
N GLY A 133 5.88 7.48 -20.06
CA GLY A 133 6.97 7.75 -19.13
C GLY A 133 6.48 7.78 -17.67
N PHE A 134 7.35 7.38 -16.73
CA PHE A 134 7.05 7.23 -15.29
C PHE A 134 6.15 8.33 -14.70
N VAL A 135 6.45 9.59 -15.02
CA VAL A 135 5.72 10.77 -14.52
C VAL A 135 4.27 10.81 -15.01
N ALA A 136 4.04 10.52 -16.28
CA ALA A 136 2.68 10.54 -16.86
C ALA A 136 1.80 9.45 -16.25
N TRP A 137 2.38 8.27 -15.99
CA TRP A 137 1.66 7.20 -15.29
C TRP A 137 1.37 7.58 -13.83
N TYR A 138 2.34 8.14 -13.11
CA TYR A 138 2.10 8.59 -11.74
C TYR A 138 0.96 9.62 -11.65
N ILE A 139 0.92 10.59 -12.57
CA ILE A 139 -0.17 11.57 -12.64
C ILE A 139 -1.51 10.89 -12.94
N SER A 140 -1.53 9.92 -13.87
CA SER A 140 -2.73 9.13 -14.18
C SER A 140 -3.24 8.37 -12.96
N PHE A 141 -2.35 7.70 -12.23
CA PHE A 141 -2.64 6.99 -10.99
C PHE A 141 -3.21 7.93 -9.93
N MET A 142 -2.57 9.08 -9.70
CA MET A 142 -3.07 10.05 -8.72
C MET A 142 -4.45 10.59 -9.11
N ARG A 143 -4.73 10.83 -10.39
CA ARG A 143 -6.05 11.30 -10.86
C ARG A 143 -7.14 10.25 -10.74
N GLN A 144 -6.79 8.96 -10.80
CA GLN A 144 -7.73 7.86 -10.61
C GLN A 144 -8.26 7.82 -9.17
N TYR A 145 -7.41 8.16 -8.20
CA TYR A 145 -7.71 7.95 -6.77
C TYR A 145 -7.91 9.23 -5.96
N LEU A 146 -7.43 10.38 -6.45
CA LEU A 146 -7.57 11.68 -5.82
C LEU A 146 -8.48 12.61 -6.65
N SER A 147 -9.71 12.74 -6.18
CA SER A 147 -10.71 13.68 -6.70
C SER A 147 -10.44 15.12 -6.26
N TRP A 148 -11.05 16.08 -6.95
CA TRP A 148 -11.02 17.49 -6.57
C TRP A 148 -11.61 17.75 -5.17
N ALA A 149 -12.60 16.97 -4.75
CA ALA A 149 -13.17 17.08 -3.40
C ALA A 149 -12.15 16.66 -2.32
N GLN A 150 -11.40 15.58 -2.56
CA GLN A 150 -10.34 15.15 -1.65
C GLN A 150 -9.16 16.13 -1.65
N PHE A 151 -8.81 16.67 -2.82
CA PHE A 151 -7.80 17.72 -2.90
C PHE A 151 -8.22 18.96 -2.08
N ALA A 152 -9.46 19.43 -2.23
CA ALA A 152 -9.99 20.54 -1.43
C ALA A 152 -10.01 20.22 0.07
N TRP A 153 -10.32 18.97 0.45
CA TRP A 153 -10.25 18.51 1.84
C TRP A 153 -8.83 18.58 2.40
N LEU A 154 -7.82 18.14 1.64
CA LEU A 154 -6.41 18.25 2.07
C LEU A 154 -5.97 19.71 2.19
N CYS A 155 -6.41 20.59 1.29
CA CYS A 155 -6.18 22.03 1.39
C CYS A 155 -6.85 22.63 2.65
N LEU A 156 -8.06 22.18 2.99
CA LEU A 156 -8.74 22.61 4.20
C LEU A 156 -7.98 22.15 5.45
N LEU A 157 -7.53 20.89 5.51
CA LEU A 157 -6.72 20.40 6.62
C LEU A 157 -5.42 21.20 6.78
N LEU A 158 -4.75 21.50 5.66
CA LEU A 158 -3.56 22.35 5.65
C LEU A 158 -3.85 23.75 6.23
N ALA A 159 -4.95 24.37 5.79
CA ALA A 159 -5.36 25.68 6.27
C ALA A 159 -5.73 25.67 7.76
N VAL A 160 -6.39 24.62 8.25
CA VAL A 160 -6.70 24.45 9.68
C VAL A 160 -5.43 24.28 10.50
N MET A 161 -4.50 23.43 10.07
CA MET A 161 -3.24 23.23 10.82
C MET A 161 -2.41 24.50 10.93
N ILE A 162 -2.31 25.28 9.84
CA ILE A 162 -1.50 26.50 9.83
C ILE A 162 -2.23 27.68 10.48
N GLY A 163 -3.51 27.89 10.13
CA GLY A 163 -4.25 29.09 10.49
C GLY A 163 -5.01 28.99 11.82
N VAL A 164 -5.47 27.80 12.20
CA VAL A 164 -6.25 27.60 13.44
C VAL A 164 -5.39 26.97 14.53
N LEU A 165 -4.60 25.95 14.19
CA LEU A 165 -3.71 25.28 15.15
C LEU A 165 -2.34 25.97 15.24
N GLU A 166 -2.12 27.05 14.46
CA GLU A 166 -0.91 27.87 14.46
C GLU A 166 0.39 27.05 14.31
N MET A 167 0.31 25.92 13.59
CA MET A 167 1.47 25.10 13.29
C MET A 167 2.34 25.80 12.26
N SER A 168 3.65 25.80 12.48
CA SER A 168 4.59 26.37 11.52
C SER A 168 4.50 25.64 10.18
N VAL A 169 4.53 26.38 9.07
CA VAL A 169 4.52 25.83 7.71
C VAL A 169 5.58 24.73 7.54
N ALA A 170 6.80 24.93 8.07
CA ALA A 170 7.88 23.95 7.99
C ALA A 170 7.51 22.60 8.66
N ARG A 171 6.93 22.62 9.87
CA ARG A 171 6.49 21.39 10.56
C ARG A 171 5.41 20.65 9.78
N VAL A 172 4.39 21.35 9.28
CA VAL A 172 3.32 20.73 8.51
C VAL A 172 3.86 20.17 7.18
N ALA A 173 4.75 20.90 6.51
CA ALA A 173 5.39 20.43 5.29
C ALA A 173 6.22 19.16 5.55
N LEU A 174 7.14 19.20 6.52
CA LEU A 174 8.08 18.11 6.79
C LEU A 174 7.41 16.87 7.37
N PHE A 175 6.48 17.02 8.32
CA PHE A 175 5.99 15.89 9.11
C PHE A 175 4.59 15.44 8.76
N TRP A 176 3.85 16.18 7.92
CA TRP A 176 2.54 15.74 7.41
C TRP A 176 2.50 15.63 5.89
N ALA A 177 2.85 16.68 5.16
CA ALA A 177 2.75 16.66 3.69
C ALA A 177 3.80 15.75 3.04
N THR A 178 5.08 15.86 3.44
CA THR A 178 6.17 15.08 2.86
C THR A 178 5.96 13.57 3.06
N PRO A 179 5.65 13.04 4.26
CA PRO A 179 5.43 11.61 4.44
C PRO A 179 4.27 11.08 3.60
N LEU A 180 3.19 11.85 3.49
CA LEU A 180 2.02 11.50 2.68
C LEU A 180 2.35 11.43 1.18
N ILE A 181 3.13 12.38 0.66
CA ILE A 181 3.56 12.38 -0.75
C ILE A 181 4.56 11.25 -1.00
N LEU A 182 5.52 11.02 -0.10
CA LEU A 182 6.50 9.95 -0.27
C LEU A 182 5.83 8.58 -0.20
N SER A 183 4.77 8.39 0.61
CA SER A 183 4.05 7.12 0.66
C SER A 183 3.25 6.86 -0.62
N THR A 184 2.71 7.89 -1.29
CA THR A 184 2.08 7.69 -2.61
C THR A 184 3.10 7.27 -3.67
N PHE A 185 4.31 7.84 -3.65
CA PHE A 185 5.40 7.36 -4.51
C PHE A 185 5.78 5.92 -4.19
N GLN A 186 5.91 5.57 -2.91
CA GLN A 186 6.24 4.21 -2.47
C GLN A 186 5.21 3.18 -2.95
N LEU A 187 3.91 3.46 -2.74
CA LEU A 187 2.81 2.63 -3.20
C LEU A 187 2.80 2.50 -4.73
N PHE A 188 2.91 3.62 -5.44
CA PHE A 188 2.91 3.61 -6.91
C PHE A 188 4.10 2.84 -7.47
N ILE A 189 5.33 3.09 -6.98
CA ILE A 189 6.53 2.45 -7.50
C ILE A 189 6.48 0.94 -7.26
N VAL A 190 6.19 0.52 -6.02
CA VAL A 190 6.33 -0.88 -5.61
C VAL A 190 5.08 -1.71 -5.95
N GLY A 191 3.89 -1.11 -5.86
CA GLY A 191 2.60 -1.78 -6.07
C GLY A 191 2.05 -1.67 -7.49
N THR A 192 2.46 -0.67 -8.26
CA THR A 192 1.86 -0.41 -9.59
C THR A 192 2.89 -0.43 -10.71
N TRP A 193 3.88 0.47 -10.66
CA TRP A 193 4.81 0.68 -11.75
C TRP A 193 5.80 -0.48 -11.94
N LEU A 194 6.55 -0.89 -10.90
CA LEU A 194 7.49 -2.01 -11.05
C LEU A 194 6.78 -3.32 -11.43
N PRO A 195 5.65 -3.71 -10.80
CA PRO A 195 4.96 -4.93 -11.15
C PRO A 195 4.43 -4.96 -12.58
N HIS A 196 3.93 -3.83 -13.10
CA HIS A 196 3.16 -3.77 -14.35
C HIS A 196 3.82 -3.00 -15.50
N ARG A 197 4.97 -2.34 -15.33
CA ARG A 197 5.63 -1.63 -16.44
C ARG A 197 5.99 -2.58 -17.59
N PRO A 198 5.90 -2.16 -18.87
CA PRO A 198 6.35 -2.94 -20.02
C PRO A 198 7.74 -3.54 -19.84
N GLY A 199 7.95 -4.75 -20.36
CA GLY A 199 9.24 -5.42 -20.35
C GLY A 199 9.11 -6.91 -20.56
N ALA A 200 10.25 -7.58 -20.79
CA ALA A 200 10.35 -8.98 -21.21
C ALA A 200 9.66 -10.02 -20.31
N TYR A 201 9.19 -9.63 -19.13
CA TYR A 201 8.65 -10.54 -18.11
C TYR A 201 7.33 -10.05 -17.48
N LEU A 202 6.59 -9.15 -18.13
CA LEU A 202 5.21 -8.84 -17.72
C LEU A 202 4.42 -10.14 -17.84
N GLY A 203 4.37 -10.91 -16.73
CA GLY A 203 4.41 -12.37 -16.79
C GLY A 203 3.48 -12.98 -17.83
N ASP A 204 4.00 -13.88 -18.66
CA ASP A 204 3.18 -14.65 -19.59
C ASP A 204 2.19 -15.50 -18.78
N GLY A 205 0.93 -15.07 -18.73
CA GLY A 205 -0.11 -15.72 -17.94
C GLY A 205 -1.23 -14.78 -17.50
N PRO A 206 -2.32 -15.32 -16.92
CA PRO A 206 -3.55 -14.56 -16.63
C PRO A 206 -3.38 -13.46 -15.58
N LEU A 207 -2.36 -13.53 -14.72
CA LEU A 207 -2.16 -12.59 -13.61
C LEU A 207 -1.40 -11.32 -14.02
N ARG A 208 -0.64 -11.35 -15.14
CA ARG A 208 0.07 -10.19 -15.74
C ARG A 208 0.75 -9.25 -14.74
N ALA A 209 1.40 -9.84 -13.73
CA ALA A 209 2.08 -9.15 -12.64
C ALA A 209 3.49 -9.73 -12.41
N ARG A 210 4.37 -8.91 -11.86
CA ARG A 210 5.73 -9.30 -11.43
C ARG A 210 5.95 -8.94 -9.97
N SER A 211 6.95 -9.57 -9.40
CA SER A 211 7.39 -9.29 -8.05
C SER A 211 8.80 -8.73 -8.06
N VAL A 212 9.04 -7.76 -7.20
CA VAL A 212 10.35 -7.15 -7.01
C VAL A 212 11.26 -8.18 -6.32
N ASP A 213 12.47 -8.34 -6.84
CA ASP A 213 13.44 -9.30 -6.31
C ASP A 213 14.18 -8.78 -5.10
N LEU A 214 13.48 -8.76 -3.97
CA LEU A 214 14.01 -8.34 -2.66
C LEU A 214 13.93 -9.52 -1.67
N PRO A 215 14.92 -9.68 -0.78
CA PRO A 215 14.79 -10.58 0.35
C PRO A 215 13.64 -10.11 1.28
N PRO A 216 13.03 -11.00 2.08
CA PRO A 216 11.84 -10.69 2.88
C PRO A 216 11.94 -9.40 3.70
N TRP A 217 13.02 -9.23 4.46
CA TRP A 217 13.18 -8.05 5.32
C TRP A 217 13.19 -6.73 4.52
N LEU A 218 13.80 -6.71 3.33
CA LEU A 218 13.86 -5.52 2.50
C LEU A 218 12.53 -5.30 1.77
N SER A 219 11.83 -6.37 1.40
CA SER A 219 10.48 -6.28 0.85
C SER A 219 9.46 -5.72 1.86
N PHE A 220 9.62 -6.08 3.14
CA PHE A 220 8.85 -5.47 4.24
C PHE A 220 9.11 -3.96 4.31
N LEU A 221 10.37 -3.53 4.37
CA LEU A 221 10.73 -2.11 4.43
C LEU A 221 10.32 -1.35 3.16
N ALA A 222 10.36 -2.01 2.01
CA ALA A 222 10.04 -1.41 0.73
C ALA A 222 8.54 -1.11 0.57
N CYS A 223 7.65 -2.02 0.97
CA CYS A 223 6.20 -1.80 0.95
C CYS A 223 5.42 -2.95 1.61
N TYR A 224 5.73 -3.35 2.84
CA TYR A 224 4.99 -4.41 3.56
C TYR A 224 4.87 -5.73 2.78
N HIS A 225 5.88 -6.13 2.01
CA HIS A 225 5.81 -7.27 1.08
C HIS A 225 4.85 -7.14 -0.11
N PHE A 226 4.20 -5.99 -0.31
CA PHE A 226 3.35 -5.73 -1.46
C PHE A 226 4.12 -5.78 -2.79
N GLY A 227 5.43 -5.55 -2.76
CA GLY A 227 6.32 -5.79 -3.90
C GLY A 227 6.37 -7.26 -4.36
N TYR A 228 5.88 -8.21 -3.56
CA TYR A 228 5.59 -9.58 -3.98
C TYR A 228 4.23 -9.67 -4.70
N HIS A 229 4.05 -8.80 -5.69
CA HIS A 229 2.75 -8.52 -6.30
C HIS A 229 2.21 -9.70 -7.11
N PHE A 230 3.07 -10.49 -7.75
CA PHE A 230 2.62 -11.73 -8.39
C PHE A 230 2.06 -12.72 -7.37
N GLU A 231 2.76 -12.91 -6.25
CA GLU A 231 2.30 -13.78 -5.17
C GLU A 231 0.96 -13.29 -4.59
N HIS A 232 0.80 -11.97 -4.46
CA HIS A 232 -0.44 -11.34 -4.06
C HIS A 232 -1.59 -11.62 -5.04
N HIS A 233 -1.38 -11.43 -6.35
CA HIS A 233 -2.36 -11.79 -7.38
C HIS A 233 -2.70 -13.29 -7.40
N ALA A 234 -1.71 -14.15 -7.11
CA ALA A 234 -1.90 -15.60 -7.07
C ALA A 234 -2.59 -16.09 -5.78
N ARG A 235 -2.40 -15.37 -4.66
CA ARG A 235 -2.90 -15.69 -3.32
C ARG A 235 -3.47 -14.44 -2.64
N PRO A 236 -4.57 -13.87 -3.17
CA PRO A 236 -5.22 -12.69 -2.58
C PRO A 236 -5.87 -13.01 -1.21
N ASP A 237 -5.92 -14.30 -0.84
CA ASP A 237 -6.36 -14.80 0.46
C ASP A 237 -5.28 -14.67 1.56
N LEU A 238 -4.08 -14.19 1.22
CA LEU A 238 -2.98 -14.01 2.17
C LEU A 238 -2.74 -12.54 2.50
N PRO A 239 -2.71 -12.17 3.79
CA PRO A 239 -2.37 -10.82 4.21
C PRO A 239 -0.89 -10.54 3.99
N TRP A 240 -0.54 -9.25 3.98
CA TRP A 240 0.81 -8.79 3.64
C TRP A 240 1.90 -9.46 4.48
N TRP A 241 1.67 -9.69 5.79
CA TRP A 241 2.64 -10.31 6.72
C TRP A 241 2.84 -11.82 6.51
N ARG A 242 2.08 -12.44 5.60
CA ARG A 242 2.25 -13.85 5.18
C ARG A 242 2.72 -13.98 3.73
N LEU A 243 2.69 -12.92 2.92
CA LEU A 243 3.09 -12.98 1.50
C LEU A 243 4.53 -13.47 1.32
N TRP A 244 5.46 -13.10 2.21
CA TRP A 244 6.85 -13.58 2.12
C TRP A 244 6.98 -15.11 2.20
N ARG A 245 6.01 -15.82 2.77
CA ARG A 245 6.03 -17.30 2.85
C ARG A 245 5.66 -17.98 1.53
N VAL A 246 5.10 -17.21 0.60
CA VAL A 246 4.88 -17.64 -0.78
C VAL A 246 5.88 -17.03 -1.77
N ARG A 247 6.83 -16.23 -1.26
CA ARG A 247 7.94 -15.74 -2.07
C ARG A 247 8.79 -16.93 -2.52
N GLY A 248 9.07 -17.00 -3.82
CA GLY A 248 9.90 -18.08 -4.36
C GLY A 248 9.16 -19.34 -4.80
N TYR A 249 7.82 -19.37 -4.81
CA TYR A 249 7.09 -20.42 -5.57
C TYR A 249 7.31 -20.32 -7.09
N ARG A 250 7.96 -19.25 -7.58
CA ARG A 250 8.55 -19.17 -8.93
C ARG A 250 9.93 -19.84 -9.06
N GLY A 251 10.60 -20.14 -7.95
CA GLY A 251 12.05 -20.43 -7.88
C GLY A 251 12.47 -21.89 -7.71
N LEU A 252 11.55 -22.86 -7.74
CA LEU A 252 11.93 -24.29 -7.84
C LEU A 252 12.05 -24.78 -9.30
N ASN A 253 11.86 -23.92 -10.30
CA ASN A 253 12.02 -24.27 -11.72
C ASN A 253 12.49 -23.09 -12.58
N ALA A 254 13.42 -22.28 -12.10
CA ALA A 254 14.32 -21.55 -13.00
C ALA A 254 15.67 -22.25 -12.89
N SER A 255 15.99 -23.02 -13.94
CA SER A 255 17.24 -23.74 -14.16
C SER A 255 18.48 -22.96 -13.75
#